data_AF-A0A9P6WTQ0-F1
#
_entry.id   AF-A0A9P6WTQ0-F1
#
_cell.length_a   1.000
_cell.length_b   1.000
_cell.length_c   1.000
_cell.angle_alpha   90.00
_cell.angle_beta   90.00
_cell.angle_gamma   90.00
#
_symmetry.space_group_name_H-M   'P 1'
#
loop_
_entity.id
_entity.type
_entity.pdbx_description
1 polymer ?
#
loop_
_entity_poly.entity_id
_entity_poly.type
_entity_poly.pdbx_seq_one_letter_code
_entity_poly.pdbx_strand_id
1 'polypeptide(L)' 'MTLDEMDNHPHMEGHYIVMDNAPIHTHENIKKYIEYRGYRGMYLPTYSPELNPIEQFWAVAKSKKSATM' A
#
# COMPACT_ATOMS: atom_id res chain seq x y z
N MET A 1 8.91 10.64 2.73
CA MET A 1 8.78 10.72 1.26
C MET A 1 7.34 10.47 0.82
N THR A 2 6.78 9.26 0.98
CA THR A 2 5.40 8.98 0.51
C THR A 2 4.33 9.79 1.23
N LEU A 3 4.38 9.83 2.56
CA LEU A 3 3.41 10.61 3.35
C LEU A 3 3.55 12.12 3.10
N ASP A 4 4.77 12.61 2.85
CA ASP A 4 5.00 14.03 2.53
C ASP A 4 4.34 14.42 1.21
N GLU A 5 4.35 13.50 0.24
CA GLU A 5 3.64 13.72 -1.02
C GLU A 5 2.13 13.70 -0.80
N MET A 6 1.60 12.75 -0.03
CA MET A 6 0.16 12.67 0.28
C MET A 6 -0.37 13.92 0.97
N ASP A 7 0.44 14.56 1.83
CA ASP A 7 0.06 15.81 2.51
C ASP A 7 -0.15 16.97 1.52
N ASN A 8 0.47 16.93 0.34
CA ASN A 8 0.26 17.93 -0.72
C ASN A 8 -1.07 17.73 -1.47
N HIS A 9 -1.83 16.67 -1.16
CA HIS A 9 -3.08 16.32 -1.81
C HIS A 9 -4.24 16.35 -0.79
N PRO A 10 -4.90 17.51 -0.57
CA PRO A 10 -5.94 17.66 0.45
C PRO A 10 -7.09 16.64 0.33
N HIS A 11 -7.39 16.17 -0.88
CA HIS A 11 -8.42 15.16 -1.12
C HIS A 11 -8.05 13.77 -0.57
N MET A 12 -6.80 13.53 -0.18
CA MET A 12 -6.37 12.27 0.44
C MET A 12 -6.53 12.26 1.96
N GLU A 13 -6.90 13.37 2.59
CA GLU A 13 -7.11 13.43 4.04
C GLU A 13 -8.12 12.35 4.51
N GLY A 14 -7.78 11.64 5.59
CA GLY A 14 -8.63 10.59 6.16
C GLY A 14 -8.69 9.28 5.36
N HIS A 15 -7.98 9.16 4.24
CA HIS A 15 -7.87 7.90 3.50
C HIS A 15 -7.08 6.83 4.26
N TYR A 16 -7.27 5.59 3.80
CA TYR A 16 -6.60 4.41 4.33
C TYR A 16 -5.39 4.02 3.49
N ILE A 17 -4.29 3.75 4.16
CA ILE A 17 -3.08 3.14 3.59
C ILE A 17 -3.19 1.64 3.80
N VAL A 18 -3.36 0.90 2.69
CA VAL A 18 -3.41 -0.56 2.71
C VAL A 18 -1.99 -1.10 2.53
N MET A 19 -1.55 -1.93 3.47
CA MET A 19 -0.24 -2.59 3.44
C MET A 19 -0.42 -4.12 3.48
N ASP A 20 0.47 -4.85 2.83
CA ASP A 20 0.56 -6.30 3.03
C ASP A 20 1.19 -6.61 4.40
N ASN A 21 1.06 -7.87 4.84
CA ASN A 21 1.51 -8.28 6.17
C ASN A 21 3.00 -8.67 6.22
N ALA A 22 3.85 -8.10 5.37
CA ALA A 22 5.27 -8.40 5.40
C ALA A 22 5.89 -7.86 6.71
N PRO A 23 6.87 -8.55 7.32
CA PRO A 23 7.47 -8.12 8.59
C PRO A 23 8.05 -6.70 8.59
N ILE A 24 8.44 -6.21 7.41
CA ILE A 24 8.94 -4.83 7.24
C ILE A 24 7.83 -3.77 7.42
N HIS A 25 6.56 -4.13 7.27
CA HIS A 25 5.41 -3.23 7.39
C HIS A 25 4.79 -3.22 8.78
N THR A 26 5.11 -4.18 9.64
CA THR A 26 4.49 -4.33 10.97
C THR A 26 5.24 -3.60 12.09
N HIS A 27 6.29 -2.83 11.76
CA HIS A 27 7.04 -2.06 12.74
C HIS A 27 6.15 -0.97 13.38
N GLU A 28 6.15 -0.88 14.72
CA GLU A 28 5.26 0.03 15.48
C GLU A 28 5.34 1.50 15.04
N ASN A 29 6.55 1.97 14.70
CA ASN A 29 6.78 3.31 14.18
C ASN A 29 5.97 3.63 12.92
N ILE A 30 5.73 2.66 12.03
CA ILE A 30 4.98 2.88 10.79
C ILE A 30 3.55 3.31 11.13
N LYS A 31 2.89 2.59 12.04
CA LYS A 31 1.54 2.94 12.50
C LYS A 31 1.52 4.34 13.15
N LYS A 32 2.49 4.64 14.01
CA LYS A 32 2.62 5.95 14.68
C LYS A 32 2.75 7.09 13.67
N TYR A 33 3.57 6.94 12.64
CA TYR A 33 3.75 7.97 11.61
C TYR A 33 2.50 8.19 10.75
N ILE A 34 1.79 7.12 10.41
CA ILE A 34 0.54 7.18 9.63
C ILE A 34 -0.53 7.92 10.43
N GLU A 35 -0.75 7.52 11.69
CA GLU A 35 -1.79 8.08 12.55
C GLU A 35 -1.49 9.54 12.95
N TYR A 36 -0.21 9.90 13.16
CA TYR A 36 0.20 11.26 13.47
C TYR A 36 -0.21 12.28 12.39
N ARG A 37 -0.31 11.85 11.13
CA ARG A 37 -0.73 12.70 10.00
C ARG A 37 -2.23 12.60 9.68
N GLY A 38 -3.01 11.91 10.51
CA GLY A 38 -4.46 11.78 10.33
C GLY A 38 -4.89 10.69 9.33
N TYR A 39 -3.95 9.89 8.83
CA TYR A 39 -4.25 8.72 8.00
C TYR A 39 -4.51 7.48 8.85
N ARG A 40 -5.00 6.42 8.21
CA ARG A 40 -5.27 5.13 8.88
C ARG A 40 -4.59 4.00 8.14
N GLY A 41 -3.90 3.12 8.86
CA GLY A 41 -3.31 1.91 8.28
C GLY A 41 -4.29 0.74 8.31
N MET A 42 -4.36 -0.04 7.24
CA MET A 42 -5.03 -1.33 7.18
C MET A 42 -4.07 -2.39 6.66
N TYR A 43 -3.96 -3.50 7.39
CA TYR A 43 -3.11 -4.63 7.01
C TYR A 43 -3.96 -5.73 6.39
N LEU A 44 -3.50 -6.25 5.25
CA LEU A 44 -4.12 -7.42 4.63
C LEU A 44 -3.83 -8.68 5.45
N PRO A 45 -4.71 -9.69 5.43
CA PRO A 45 -4.44 -10.97 6.06
C PRO A 45 -3.23 -11.67 5.42
N THR A 46 -2.53 -12.47 6.23
CA THR A 46 -1.34 -13.21 5.77
C THR A 46 -1.71 -14.17 4.65
N TYR A 47 -0.89 -14.22 3.60
CA TYR A 47 -1.06 -15.10 2.43
C TYR A 47 -2.32 -14.84 1.60
N SER A 48 -2.85 -13.61 1.60
CA SER A 48 -3.99 -13.19 0.75
C SER A 48 -3.59 -12.23 -0.37
N PRO A 49 -2.75 -12.65 -1.34
CA PRO A 49 -2.37 -11.80 -2.48
C PRO A 49 -3.57 -11.39 -3.36
N GLU A 50 -4.65 -12.19 -3.38
CA GLU A 50 -5.90 -11.88 -4.08
C GLU A 50 -6.60 -10.63 -3.57
N LEU A 51 -6.34 -10.24 -2.31
CA LEU A 51 -6.88 -9.04 -1.70
C LEU A 51 -5.98 -7.81 -1.90
N ASN A 52 -4.83 -7.96 -2.55
CA ASN A 52 -3.91 -6.87 -2.83
C ASN A 52 -4.07 -6.39 -4.29
N PRO A 53 -4.74 -5.25 -4.54
CA PRO A 53 -4.97 -4.78 -5.91
C PRO A 53 -3.69 -4.56 -6.72
N ILE A 54 -2.56 -4.30 -6.04
CA ILE A 54 -1.27 -4.13 -6.73
C ILE A 54 -0.80 -5.42 -7.39
N GLU A 55 -1.13 -6.59 -6.83
CA GLU A 55 -0.78 -7.90 -7.42
C GLU A 55 -1.54 -8.14 -8.71
N GLN A 56 -2.82 -7.75 -8.77
CA GLN A 56 -3.62 -7.79 -9.99
C GLN A 56 -3.03 -6.88 -11.07
N PHE A 57 -2.62 -5.66 -10.69
CA PHE A 57 -1.94 -4.73 -11.60
C PHE A 57 -0.63 -5.34 -12.14
N TRP A 58 0.20 -5.91 -11.27
CA TRP A 58 1.44 -6.54 -11.67
C TRP A 58 1.25 -7.78 -12.54
N ALA A 59 0.20 -8.57 -12.34
CA ALA A 59 -0.13 -9.70 -13.21
C ALA A 59 -0.34 -9.24 -14.66
N VAL A 60 -1.09 -8.15 -14.87
CA VAL A 60 -1.28 -7.52 -16.19
C VAL A 60 0.01 -6.93 -16.73
N ALA A 61 0.79 -6.23 -15.90
CA ALA A 61 2.04 -5.63 -16.33
C ALA A 61 3.08 -6.69 -16.77
N LYS A 62 3.12 -7.83 -16.07
CA LYS A 62 4.02 -8.96 -16.39
C LYS A 62 3.58 -9.70 -17.65
N SER A 63 2.27 -9.92 -17.86
CA SER A 63 1.79 -10.61 -19.07
C SER A 63 2.15 -9.88 -20.36
N LYS A 64 2.16 -8.54 -20.33
CA LYS A 64 2.60 -7.71 -21.46
C LYS A 64 4.10 -7.84 -21.77
N LYS A 65 4.94 -8.17 -20.78
CA LYS A 65 6.38 -8.44 -21.02
C LYS A 65 6.63 -9.82 -21.66
N SER A 66 5.71 -10.76 -21.48
CA SER A 66 5.79 -12.11 -22.06
C SER A 66 5.23 -12.18 -23.49
N ALA A 67 4.43 -11.21 -23.92
CA ALA A 67 3.83 -11.14 -25.25
C ALA A 67 4.77 -10.55 -26.33
N THR A 68 6.08 -10.46 -26.07
CA THR A 68 7.10 -9.97 -27.00
C THR A 68 8.19 -11.02 -27.27
N MET A 69 7.84 -12.31 -27.20
CA MET A 69 8.63 -13.38 -27.80
C MET A 69 7.87 -14.00 -28.97
#